data_AF-A0A4P6MR22-F1
#
_entry.id   AF-A0A4P6MR22-F1
#
_cell.length_a   1.000
_cell.length_b   1.000
_cell.length_c   1.000
_cell.angle_alpha   90.00
_cell.angle_beta   90.00
_cell.angle_gamma   90.00
#
_symmetry.space_group_name_H-M   'P 1'
#
loop_
_entity.id
_entity.type
_entity.pdbx_description
1 polymer ?
#
loop_
_entity_poly.entity_id
_entity_poly.type
_entity_poly.pdbx_seq_one_letter_code
_entity_poly.pdbx_strand_id
1 'polypeptide(L)'
;MTKKKIIVWALYDDAESSYKNSIKHFNENDKSIETEVHSIGINNVKFDKSESYFYHRIDLSLTNFELFEQLDFLPKPDIILASPPCESWSRADCDGRMFRTLDNQGNWVVKNHDYYVEYNKKSHPNKRRFFEQKEKSRLIGEATIGATIMIIKHFKPKVWVIENPKTSKSWDFQKNHWSFEGLMNLTYYASYDENFSLKPTIFKSNIELNLKKNRPSKTNSNHMAKGSYSLRSAIPLNLINDIMIHCVEYINKFEEIKNGKK
;
A
#
# COMPACT_ATOMS: atom_id res chain seq x y z
N MET A 1 -1.16 4.93 35.10
CA MET A 1 -1.03 3.84 34.11
C MET A 1 -0.46 4.44 32.85
N THR A 2 0.72 4.01 32.41
CA THR A 2 1.27 4.39 31.11
C THR A 2 0.35 3.85 30.03
N LYS A 3 -0.06 4.70 29.08
CA LYS A 3 -0.85 4.27 27.92
C LYS A 3 -0.02 3.27 27.13
N LYS A 4 -0.65 2.19 26.66
CA LYS A 4 0.03 1.22 25.80
C LYS A 4 0.30 1.89 24.46
N LYS A 5 1.57 2.03 24.10
CA LYS A 5 2.00 2.55 22.80
C LYS A 5 1.72 1.51 21.72
N ILE A 6 1.09 1.93 20.62
CA ILE A 6 0.82 1.09 19.44
C ILE A 6 1.93 1.32 18.42
N ILE A 7 2.62 0.26 18.01
CA ILE A 7 3.67 0.35 17.00
C ILE A 7 3.08 0.16 15.60
N VAL A 8 3.27 1.14 14.72
CA VAL A 8 2.81 1.13 13.34
C VAL A 8 4.01 1.11 12.40
N TRP A 9 4.07 0.11 11.52
CA TRP A 9 4.97 0.14 10.37
C TRP A 9 4.21 0.67 9.15
N ALA A 10 4.73 1.73 8.55
CA ALA A 10 4.23 2.33 7.32
C ALA A 10 5.19 1.99 6.17
N LEU A 11 4.91 0.87 5.50
CA LEU A 11 5.73 0.35 4.41
C LEU A 11 5.49 1.15 3.12
N TYR A 12 6.59 1.50 2.44
CA TYR A 12 6.62 2.33 1.23
C TYR A 12 6.14 3.77 1.43
N ASP A 13 6.26 4.31 2.66
CA ASP A 13 5.77 5.64 3.04
C ASP A 13 6.80 6.75 2.80
N ASP A 14 7.46 6.71 1.63
CA ASP A 14 8.68 7.48 1.33
C ASP A 14 8.55 8.47 0.17
N ALA A 15 7.32 8.71 -0.31
CA ALA A 15 6.96 9.77 -1.25
C ALA A 15 6.43 11.01 -0.51
N GLU A 16 5.11 11.11 -0.34
CA GLU A 16 4.46 12.19 0.44
C GLU A 16 4.32 11.84 1.94
N SER A 17 4.82 10.66 2.35
CA SER A 17 4.66 10.09 3.69
C SER A 17 3.23 10.21 4.24
N SER A 18 2.24 9.84 3.41
CA SER A 18 0.81 10.01 3.73
C SER A 18 0.41 9.31 5.02
N TYR A 19 0.96 8.12 5.32
CA TYR A 19 0.66 7.42 6.56
C TYR A 19 1.19 8.19 7.77
N LYS A 20 2.48 8.54 7.78
CA LYS A 20 3.07 9.31 8.90
C LYS A 20 2.33 10.62 9.13
N ASN A 21 2.07 11.38 8.07
CA ASN A 21 1.43 12.69 8.20
C ASN A 21 -0.01 12.59 8.73
N SER A 22 -0.76 11.56 8.30
CA SER A 22 -2.13 11.35 8.77
C SER A 22 -2.17 10.83 10.20
N ILE A 23 -1.33 9.86 10.55
CA ILE A 23 -1.26 9.34 11.93
C ILE A 23 -0.81 10.43 12.90
N LYS A 24 0.08 11.33 12.47
CA LYS A 24 0.43 12.50 13.27
C LYS A 24 -0.79 13.37 13.58
N HIS A 25 -1.58 13.69 12.55
CA HIS A 25 -2.82 14.44 12.73
C HIS A 25 -3.86 13.69 13.59
N PHE A 26 -3.97 12.37 13.44
CA PHE A 26 -4.81 11.52 14.27
C PHE A 26 -4.45 11.64 15.75
N ASN A 27 -3.17 11.49 16.11
CA ASN A 27 -2.70 11.59 17.49
C ASN A 27 -2.85 13.00 18.09
N GLU A 28 -2.73 14.05 17.26
CA GLU A 28 -2.95 15.43 17.69
C GLU A 28 -4.42 15.67 18.10
N ASN A 29 -5.35 15.01 17.43
CA ASN A 29 -6.79 15.10 17.70
C ASN A 29 -7.29 14.11 18.77
N ASP A 30 -6.69 12.93 18.87
CA ASP A 30 -7.04 11.92 19.87
C ASP A 30 -5.83 11.56 20.76
N LYS A 31 -5.71 12.29 21.88
CA LYS A 31 -4.65 12.07 22.86
C LYS A 31 -4.85 10.80 23.68
N SER A 32 -5.94 10.04 23.50
CA SER A 32 -6.20 8.81 24.25
C SER A 32 -5.31 7.66 23.79
N ILE A 33 -4.79 7.71 22.56
CA ILE A 33 -3.97 6.69 21.92
C ILE A 33 -2.56 7.23 21.74
N GLU A 34 -1.55 6.45 22.11
CA GLU A 34 -0.16 6.75 21.84
C GLU A 34 0.32 5.84 20.70
N THR A 35 0.84 6.41 19.61
CA THR A 35 1.40 5.62 18.51
C THR A 35 2.86 5.97 18.25
N GLU A 36 3.63 4.95 17.86
CA GLU A 36 4.98 5.06 17.30
C GLU A 36 4.92 4.64 15.83
N VAL A 37 5.42 5.47 14.92
CA VAL A 37 5.35 5.18 13.48
C VAL A 37 6.75 5.01 12.92
N HIS A 38 6.97 3.87 12.28
CA HIS A 38 8.17 3.55 11.51
C HIS A 38 7.80 3.56 10.04
N SER A 39 8.05 4.68 9.35
CA SER A 39 7.98 4.75 7.89
C SER A 39 9.22 4.08 7.30
N ILE A 40 9.01 3.21 6.32
CA ILE A 40 10.09 2.39 5.75
C ILE A 40 10.04 2.49 4.22
N GLY A 41 11.18 2.79 3.59
CA GLY A 41 11.26 2.91 2.14
C GLY A 41 12.70 3.04 1.63
N ILE A 42 12.86 3.32 0.34
CA ILE A 42 14.16 3.37 -0.35
C ILE A 42 14.64 4.79 -0.63
N ASN A 43 13.73 5.76 -0.62
CA ASN A 43 14.05 7.16 -0.90
C ASN A 43 14.86 7.80 0.24
N ASN A 44 15.48 8.95 -0.05
CA ASN A 44 16.18 9.73 0.95
C ASN A 44 15.23 10.74 1.59
N VAL A 45 14.48 10.30 2.59
CA VAL A 45 13.54 11.13 3.34
C VAL A 45 14.15 11.51 4.68
N LYS A 46 13.98 12.77 5.08
CA LYS A 46 14.36 13.24 6.42
C LYS A 46 13.11 13.67 7.15
N PHE A 47 12.89 13.10 8.33
CA PHE A 47 11.89 13.59 9.26
C PHE A 47 12.55 14.54 10.25
N ASP A 48 11.87 15.63 10.58
CA ASP A 48 12.25 16.47 11.70
C ASP A 48 12.26 15.64 12.98
N LYS A 49 13.20 15.96 13.90
CA LYS A 49 13.38 15.21 15.15
C LYS A 49 12.04 15.11 15.89
N SER A 50 11.59 13.88 16.08
CA SER A 50 10.36 13.50 16.75
C SER A 50 10.64 12.22 17.53
N GLU A 51 10.09 12.10 18.74
CA GLU A 51 10.24 10.90 19.57
C GLU A 51 9.37 9.71 19.11
N SER A 52 8.42 9.93 18.19
CA SER A 52 7.43 8.90 17.80
C SER A 52 7.25 8.71 16.29
N TYR A 53 8.05 9.37 15.45
CA TYR A 53 7.96 9.23 13.99
C TYR A 53 9.37 9.03 13.43
N PHE A 54 9.62 7.86 12.84
CA PHE A 54 10.94 7.45 12.37
C PHE A 54 10.88 7.10 10.89
N TYR A 55 11.97 7.38 10.17
CA TYR A 55 12.17 6.93 8.80
C TYR A 55 13.35 5.96 8.74
N HIS A 56 13.13 4.79 8.14
CA HIS A 56 14.15 3.76 7.95
C HIS A 56 14.33 3.51 6.46
N ARG A 57 15.56 3.70 6.00
CA ARG A 57 15.91 3.45 4.59
C ARG A 57 16.26 1.97 4.40
N ILE A 58 15.26 1.16 4.05
CA ILE A 58 15.36 -0.29 3.88
C ILE A 58 14.70 -0.65 2.55
N ASP A 59 15.39 -1.46 1.73
CA ASP A 59 14.81 -2.01 0.50
C ASP A 59 13.81 -3.12 0.84
N LEU A 60 12.52 -2.82 0.67
CA LEU A 60 11.40 -3.71 0.95
C LEU A 60 11.09 -4.68 -0.22
N SER A 61 12.10 -5.09 -0.98
CA SER A 61 11.95 -6.06 -2.08
C SER A 61 12.51 -7.43 -1.70
N LEU A 62 12.00 -8.50 -2.34
CA LEU A 62 12.54 -9.86 -2.16
C LEU A 62 14.00 -10.01 -2.60
N THR A 63 14.53 -9.06 -3.36
CA THR A 63 15.93 -9.04 -3.77
C THR A 63 16.87 -8.51 -2.68
N ASN A 64 16.33 -7.95 -1.59
CA ASN A 64 17.11 -7.62 -0.41
C ASN A 64 17.25 -8.86 0.50
N PHE A 65 18.39 -9.52 0.42
CA PHE A 65 18.67 -10.73 1.22
C PHE A 65 18.80 -10.45 2.72
N GLU A 66 19.04 -9.20 3.12
CA GLU A 66 19.15 -8.76 4.51
C GLU A 66 17.81 -8.19 5.05
N LEU A 67 16.72 -8.27 4.29
CA LEU A 67 15.44 -7.62 4.61
C LEU A 67 14.96 -7.90 6.04
N PHE A 68 14.97 -9.15 6.47
CA PHE A 68 14.49 -9.51 7.80
C PHE A 68 15.46 -9.12 8.90
N GLU A 69 16.77 -9.28 8.67
CA GLU A 69 17.80 -8.84 9.62
C GLU A 69 17.68 -7.34 9.89
N GLN A 70 17.47 -6.54 8.84
CA GLN A 70 17.28 -5.09 8.95
C GLN A 70 15.99 -4.73 9.69
N LEU A 71 14.89 -5.45 9.43
CA LEU A 71 13.60 -5.21 10.07
C LEU A 71 13.55 -5.69 11.53
N ASP A 72 14.31 -6.71 11.91
CA ASP A 72 14.38 -7.25 13.27
C ASP A 72 15.02 -6.27 14.27
N PHE A 73 15.78 -5.28 13.80
CA PHE A 73 16.27 -4.18 14.62
C PHE A 73 15.20 -3.15 15.00
N LEU A 74 14.03 -3.19 14.36
CA LEU A 74 12.92 -2.27 14.62
C LEU A 74 11.97 -2.85 15.69
N PRO A 75 11.25 -1.98 16.44
CA PRO A 75 10.18 -2.44 17.32
C PRO A 75 9.13 -3.23 16.54
N LYS A 76 8.71 -4.38 17.09
CA LYS A 76 7.73 -5.27 16.46
C LYS A 76 6.39 -4.54 16.24
N PRO A 77 5.80 -4.60 15.03
CA PRO A 77 4.59 -3.85 14.72
C PRO A 77 3.34 -4.48 15.33
N ASP A 78 2.46 -3.66 15.88
CA ASP A 78 1.06 -4.01 16.13
C ASP A 78 0.21 -3.87 14.86
N ILE A 79 0.52 -2.86 14.04
CA ILE A 79 -0.16 -2.53 12.79
C ILE A 79 0.88 -2.44 11.66
N ILE A 80 0.58 -3.04 10.51
CA ILE A 80 1.28 -2.78 9.25
C ILE A 80 0.34 -2.09 8.27
N LEU A 81 0.71 -0.91 7.79
CA LEU A 81 0.08 -0.22 6.67
C LEU A 81 1.06 -0.22 5.49
N ALA A 82 0.63 -0.68 4.31
CA ALA A 82 1.53 -0.83 3.17
C ALA A 82 0.92 -0.31 1.86
N SER A 83 1.67 0.50 1.12
CA SER A 83 1.33 0.95 -0.24
C SER A 83 2.38 0.50 -1.27
N PRO A 84 2.52 -0.81 -1.53
CA PRO A 84 3.54 -1.31 -2.46
C PRO A 84 3.37 -0.73 -3.88
N PRO A 85 4.47 -0.50 -4.61
CA PRO A 85 4.43 0.10 -5.96
C PRO A 85 3.43 -0.58 -6.90
N CYS A 86 2.57 0.21 -7.53
CA CYS A 86 1.45 -0.30 -8.33
C CYS A 86 1.69 -0.33 -9.86
N GLU A 87 2.76 0.30 -10.36
CA GLU A 87 2.98 0.53 -11.79
C GLU A 87 3.01 -0.77 -12.60
N SER A 88 3.64 -1.80 -12.06
CA SER A 88 3.75 -3.14 -12.64
C SER A 88 2.40 -3.82 -12.81
N TRP A 89 1.44 -3.46 -11.95
CA TRP A 89 0.15 -4.11 -11.79
C TRP A 89 -1.01 -3.33 -12.42
N SER A 90 -0.74 -2.11 -12.89
CA SER A 90 -1.75 -1.13 -13.26
C SER A 90 -2.41 -1.43 -14.60
N ARG A 91 -3.75 -1.44 -14.61
CA ARG A 91 -4.55 -1.43 -15.85
C ARG A 91 -4.48 -0.12 -16.62
N ALA A 92 -3.94 0.96 -16.04
CA ALA A 92 -3.79 2.24 -16.72
C ALA A 92 -2.91 2.14 -17.97
N ASP A 93 -2.06 1.11 -18.05
CA ASP A 93 -1.21 0.84 -19.21
C ASP A 93 -1.90 0.05 -20.33
N CYS A 94 -3.21 -0.19 -20.22
CA CYS A 94 -4.04 -0.88 -21.21
C CYS A 94 -3.39 -2.16 -21.76
N ASP A 95 -3.02 -2.15 -23.04
CA ASP A 95 -2.38 -3.26 -23.76
C ASP A 95 -0.84 -3.25 -23.69
N GLY A 96 -0.23 -2.16 -23.21
CA GLY A 96 1.21 -2.09 -22.93
C GLY A 96 1.62 -2.80 -21.63
N ARG A 97 0.65 -3.27 -20.83
CA ARG A 97 0.92 -3.94 -19.56
C ARG A 97 1.59 -5.31 -19.77
N MET A 98 2.53 -5.63 -18.88
CA MET A 98 3.27 -6.89 -18.95
C MET A 98 2.48 -8.06 -18.37
N PHE A 99 1.84 -7.89 -17.21
CA PHE A 99 0.92 -8.89 -16.65
C PHE A 99 -0.48 -8.79 -17.25
N ARG A 100 -0.94 -9.85 -17.92
CA ARG A 100 -2.32 -9.88 -18.44
C ARG A 100 -3.27 -10.69 -17.59
N THR A 101 -2.97 -11.96 -17.40
CA THR A 101 -3.89 -12.95 -16.84
C THR A 101 -3.13 -14.21 -16.45
N LEU A 102 -3.83 -15.09 -15.74
CA LEU A 102 -3.49 -16.51 -15.70
C LEU A 102 -4.03 -17.18 -16.97
N ASP A 103 -3.29 -18.13 -17.52
CA ASP A 103 -3.81 -19.04 -18.55
C ASP A 103 -4.79 -20.07 -17.95
N ASN A 104 -5.31 -20.98 -18.79
CA ASN A 104 -6.27 -22.00 -18.36
C ASN A 104 -5.68 -23.00 -17.37
N GLN A 105 -4.35 -23.06 -17.26
CA GLN A 105 -3.59 -23.92 -16.37
C GLN A 105 -3.18 -23.18 -15.08
N GLY A 106 -3.50 -21.90 -14.95
CA GLY A 106 -3.13 -21.09 -13.79
C GLY A 106 -1.71 -20.51 -13.85
N ASN A 107 -1.03 -20.54 -15.00
CA ASN A 107 0.30 -19.93 -15.15
C ASN A 107 0.18 -18.45 -15.53
N TRP A 108 1.11 -17.63 -15.04
CA TRP A 108 1.19 -16.22 -15.41
C TRP A 108 1.65 -16.02 -16.84
N VAL A 109 0.84 -15.32 -17.63
CA VAL A 109 1.20 -14.94 -19.00
C VAL A 109 1.84 -13.55 -18.99
N VAL A 110 3.12 -13.51 -19.37
CA VAL A 110 3.94 -12.29 -19.51
C VAL A 110 4.24 -11.99 -20.98
N LYS A 111 4.37 -10.69 -21.29
CA LYS A 111 4.70 -10.22 -22.65
C LYS A 111 6.21 -10.23 -22.90
N ASN A 112 6.61 -10.79 -24.04
CA ASN A 112 7.99 -10.85 -24.47
C ASN A 112 8.41 -9.59 -25.27
N HIS A 113 9.68 -9.54 -25.65
CA HIS A 113 10.25 -8.45 -26.45
C HIS A 113 9.48 -8.20 -27.76
N ASP A 114 9.20 -9.24 -28.53
CA ASP A 114 8.56 -9.12 -29.85
C ASP A 114 7.16 -8.50 -29.78
N TYR A 115 6.41 -8.80 -28.72
CA TYR A 115 5.12 -8.14 -28.47
C TYR A 115 5.27 -6.62 -28.40
N TYR A 116 6.28 -6.11 -27.68
CA TYR A 116 6.51 -4.68 -27.53
C TYR A 116 7.01 -4.03 -28.82
N VAL A 117 7.82 -4.73 -29.61
CA VAL A 117 8.20 -4.29 -30.96
C VAL A 117 6.97 -4.07 -31.83
N GLU A 118 6.07 -5.05 -31.91
CA GLU A 118 4.85 -4.95 -32.71
C GLU A 118 3.85 -3.92 -32.15
N TYR A 119 3.69 -3.86 -30.84
CA TYR A 119 2.87 -2.86 -30.17
C TYR A 119 3.34 -1.44 -30.48
N ASN A 120 4.66 -1.19 -30.45
CA ASN A 120 5.22 0.14 -30.68
C ASN A 120 5.11 0.62 -32.14
N LYS A 121 5.07 -0.30 -33.11
CA LYS A 121 4.82 0.05 -34.52
C LYS A 121 3.44 0.68 -34.72
N LYS A 122 2.45 0.26 -33.94
CA LYS A 122 1.04 0.71 -34.04
C LYS A 122 0.68 1.80 -33.03
N SER A 123 1.55 2.06 -32.06
CA SER A 123 1.28 2.99 -30.96
C SER A 123 1.74 4.41 -31.25
N HIS A 124 0.95 5.39 -30.81
CA HIS A 124 1.37 6.79 -30.76
C HIS A 124 2.68 6.93 -29.95
N PRO A 125 3.65 7.80 -30.33
CA PRO A 125 4.95 7.92 -29.65
C PRO A 125 4.88 7.99 -28.12
N ASN A 126 4.00 8.84 -27.57
CA ASN A 126 3.80 9.00 -26.11
C ASN A 126 3.21 7.76 -25.40
N LYS A 127 2.75 6.75 -26.16
CA LYS A 127 2.20 5.48 -25.65
C LYS A 127 3.13 4.29 -25.91
N ARG A 128 4.30 4.51 -26.52
CA ARG A 128 5.30 3.46 -26.71
C ARG A 128 5.78 2.93 -25.36
N ARG A 129 6.12 1.65 -25.33
CA ARG A 129 6.61 0.93 -24.15
C ARG A 129 7.84 0.11 -24.53
N PHE A 130 8.91 0.30 -23.78
CA PHE A 130 10.16 -0.43 -23.99
C PHE A 130 10.18 -1.68 -23.12
N PHE A 131 10.54 -2.81 -23.73
CA PHE A 131 10.45 -4.11 -23.09
C PHE A 131 11.25 -4.15 -21.79
N GLU A 132 12.49 -3.68 -21.82
CA GLU A 132 13.42 -3.70 -20.68
C GLU A 132 12.89 -2.89 -19.49
N GLN A 133 12.25 -1.74 -19.77
CA GLN A 133 11.61 -0.93 -18.74
C GLN A 133 10.41 -1.65 -18.12
N LYS A 134 9.58 -2.27 -18.96
CA LYS A 134 8.41 -3.04 -18.50
C LYS A 134 8.83 -4.27 -17.69
N GLU A 135 9.90 -4.95 -18.11
CA GLU A 135 10.45 -6.12 -17.44
C GLU A 135 11.04 -5.75 -16.08
N LYS A 136 11.79 -4.65 -16.01
CA LYS A 136 12.27 -4.12 -14.72
C LYS A 136 11.11 -3.79 -13.78
N SER A 137 10.08 -3.09 -14.25
CA SER A 137 8.89 -2.82 -13.44
C SER A 137 8.23 -4.13 -13.00
N ARG A 138 8.07 -5.12 -13.89
CA ARG A 138 7.51 -6.43 -13.54
C ARG A 138 8.21 -7.07 -12.35
N LEU A 139 9.54 -7.20 -12.44
CA LEU A 139 10.37 -7.79 -11.40
C LEU A 139 10.26 -7.03 -10.06
N ILE A 140 10.30 -5.70 -10.10
CA ILE A 140 10.12 -4.86 -8.90
C ILE A 140 8.72 -5.07 -8.28
N GLY A 141 7.68 -5.18 -9.12
CA GLY A 141 6.32 -5.40 -8.67
C GLY A 141 6.17 -6.72 -7.92
N GLU A 142 6.66 -7.82 -8.50
CA GLU A 142 6.66 -9.15 -7.87
C GLU A 142 7.46 -9.14 -6.56
N ALA A 143 8.66 -8.56 -6.60
CA ALA A 143 9.57 -8.54 -5.46
C ALA A 143 8.99 -7.75 -4.28
N THR A 144 8.34 -6.61 -4.52
CA THR A 144 7.76 -5.78 -3.44
C THR A 144 6.46 -6.37 -2.88
N ILE A 145 5.57 -6.91 -3.73
CA ILE A 145 4.36 -7.57 -3.22
C ILE A 145 4.72 -8.85 -2.45
N GLY A 146 5.63 -9.67 -2.97
CA GLY A 146 6.09 -10.88 -2.29
C GLY A 146 6.74 -10.57 -0.94
N ALA A 147 7.62 -9.57 -0.89
CA ALA A 147 8.24 -9.13 0.35
C ALA A 147 7.21 -8.61 1.36
N THR A 148 6.24 -7.81 0.93
CA THR A 148 5.14 -7.34 1.80
C THR A 148 4.40 -8.51 2.46
N ILE A 149 4.09 -9.57 1.70
CA ILE A 149 3.44 -10.78 2.23
C ILE A 149 4.35 -11.50 3.22
N MET A 150 5.64 -11.65 2.91
CA MET A 150 6.59 -12.31 3.81
C MET A 150 6.80 -11.53 5.11
N ILE A 151 6.88 -10.19 5.06
CA ILE A 151 6.93 -9.32 6.24
C ILE A 151 5.71 -9.55 7.12
N ILE A 152 4.50 -9.52 6.55
CA ILE A 152 3.26 -9.77 7.32
C ILE A 152 3.27 -11.17 7.94
N LYS A 153 3.67 -12.21 7.20
CA LYS A 153 3.74 -13.60 7.69
C LYS A 153 4.79 -13.77 8.80
N HIS A 154 5.92 -13.08 8.69
CA HIS A 154 7.02 -13.13 9.65
C HIS A 154 6.64 -12.43 10.97
N PHE A 155 6.26 -11.15 10.89
CA PHE A 155 6.02 -10.33 12.08
C PHE A 155 4.64 -10.54 12.70
N LYS A 156 3.65 -11.02 11.93
CA LYS A 156 2.29 -11.33 12.39
C LYS A 156 1.66 -10.17 13.20
N PRO A 157 1.54 -8.97 12.61
CA PRO A 157 0.89 -7.84 13.29
C PRO A 157 -0.56 -8.19 13.62
N LYS A 158 -1.13 -7.52 14.64
CA LYS A 158 -2.55 -7.70 14.98
C LYS A 158 -3.45 -7.24 13.84
N VAL A 159 -3.06 -6.17 13.15
CA VAL A 159 -3.75 -5.66 11.98
C VAL A 159 -2.74 -5.42 10.86
N TRP A 160 -3.11 -5.79 9.63
CA TRP A 160 -2.39 -5.39 8.44
C TRP A 160 -3.35 -4.85 7.39
N VAL A 161 -2.89 -3.86 6.63
CA VAL A 161 -3.63 -3.22 5.54
C VAL A 161 -2.69 -2.99 4.36
N ILE A 162 -3.07 -3.48 3.18
CA ILE A 162 -2.36 -3.29 1.92
C ILE A 162 -3.23 -2.45 0.99
N GLU A 163 -2.74 -1.29 0.58
CA GLU A 163 -3.37 -0.40 -0.40
C GLU A 163 -2.90 -0.73 -1.82
N ASN A 164 -3.86 -0.80 -2.74
CA ASN A 164 -3.60 -0.71 -4.17
C ASN A 164 -4.88 -0.30 -4.92
N PRO A 165 -4.79 0.14 -6.18
CA PRO A 165 -5.97 0.39 -6.99
C PRO A 165 -6.86 -0.87 -7.10
N LYS A 166 -8.18 -0.69 -7.14
CA LYS A 166 -9.16 -1.80 -7.27
C LYS A 166 -8.85 -2.74 -8.43
N THR A 167 -8.36 -2.18 -9.53
CA THR A 167 -8.09 -2.92 -10.76
C THR A 167 -6.67 -3.49 -10.86
N SER A 168 -5.88 -3.37 -9.79
CA SER A 168 -4.50 -3.86 -9.72
C SER A 168 -4.44 -5.38 -9.91
N LYS A 169 -3.50 -5.85 -10.73
CA LYS A 169 -3.22 -7.28 -10.89
C LYS A 169 -2.45 -7.89 -9.70
N SER A 170 -1.97 -7.05 -8.78
CA SER A 170 -1.39 -7.54 -7.52
C SER A 170 -2.38 -8.36 -6.71
N TRP A 171 -3.70 -8.11 -6.81
CA TRP A 171 -4.70 -8.89 -6.08
C TRP A 171 -4.76 -10.35 -6.55
N ASP A 172 -4.74 -10.55 -7.88
CA ASP A 172 -4.67 -11.88 -8.48
C ASP A 172 -3.33 -12.56 -8.14
N PHE A 173 -2.22 -11.80 -8.13
CA PHE A 173 -0.90 -12.30 -7.73
C PHE A 173 -0.85 -12.74 -6.27
N GLN A 174 -1.32 -11.91 -5.34
CA GLN A 174 -1.42 -12.27 -3.92
C GLN A 174 -2.26 -13.53 -3.72
N LYS A 175 -3.44 -13.62 -4.37
CA LYS A 175 -4.34 -14.76 -4.20
C LYS A 175 -3.82 -16.03 -4.86
N ASN A 176 -3.50 -15.97 -6.14
CA ASN A 176 -3.29 -17.17 -6.95
C ASN A 176 -1.82 -17.62 -7.00
N HIS A 177 -0.86 -16.72 -6.73
CA HIS A 177 0.56 -17.07 -6.68
C HIS A 177 1.07 -17.27 -5.24
N TRP A 178 0.69 -16.38 -4.31
CA TRP A 178 1.16 -16.42 -2.93
C TRP A 178 0.20 -17.08 -1.93
N SER A 179 -0.98 -17.50 -2.40
CA SER A 179 -2.07 -18.02 -1.55
C SER A 179 -2.34 -17.12 -0.35
N PHE A 180 -2.30 -15.81 -0.57
CA PHE A 180 -2.46 -14.80 0.46
C PHE A 180 -3.84 -14.17 0.35
N GLU A 181 -4.72 -14.46 1.31
CA GLU A 181 -6.10 -13.98 1.34
C GLU A 181 -6.30 -12.81 2.32
N GLY A 182 -7.47 -12.17 2.26
CA GLY A 182 -7.84 -11.04 3.10
C GLY A 182 -9.15 -10.40 2.66
N LEU A 183 -9.68 -9.55 3.51
CA LEU A 183 -10.91 -8.80 3.26
C LEU A 183 -10.61 -7.63 2.33
N MET A 184 -11.41 -7.49 1.26
CA MET A 184 -11.19 -6.50 0.20
C MET A 184 -12.02 -5.24 0.47
N ASN A 185 -11.50 -4.32 1.29
CA ASN A 185 -12.22 -3.10 1.67
C ASN A 185 -12.13 -2.04 0.55
N LEU A 186 -13.17 -1.98 -0.28
CA LEU A 186 -13.29 -1.01 -1.37
C LEU A 186 -13.68 0.38 -0.85
N THR A 187 -12.99 1.41 -1.33
CA THR A 187 -13.34 2.82 -1.14
C THR A 187 -12.97 3.67 -2.37
N TYR A 188 -13.21 4.98 -2.28
CA TYR A 188 -12.72 6.00 -3.21
C TYR A 188 -12.05 7.09 -2.40
N TYR A 189 -10.90 7.60 -2.84
CA TYR A 189 -10.23 8.71 -2.13
C TYR A 189 -11.13 9.94 -2.03
N ALA A 190 -11.87 10.23 -3.10
CA ALA A 190 -12.87 11.29 -3.12
C ALA A 190 -14.02 11.13 -2.10
N SER A 191 -14.25 9.94 -1.55
CA SER A 191 -15.22 9.76 -0.45
C SER A 191 -14.79 10.44 0.85
N TYR A 192 -13.51 10.84 0.94
CA TYR A 192 -12.90 11.46 2.12
C TYR A 192 -12.36 12.87 1.84
N ASP A 193 -12.03 13.19 0.58
CA ASP A 193 -11.59 14.51 0.16
C ASP A 193 -11.86 14.73 -1.35
N GLU A 194 -12.74 15.67 -1.69
CA GLU A 194 -13.16 15.97 -3.07
C GLU A 194 -12.03 16.48 -3.99
N ASN A 195 -10.90 16.89 -3.41
CA ASN A 195 -9.69 17.27 -4.16
C ASN A 195 -8.96 16.06 -4.77
N PHE A 196 -9.30 14.85 -4.33
CA PHE A 196 -8.78 13.61 -4.90
C PHE A 196 -9.68 13.06 -6.01
N SER A 197 -9.10 12.21 -6.85
CA SER A 197 -9.84 11.55 -7.93
C SER A 197 -10.81 10.47 -7.41
N LEU A 198 -11.85 10.16 -8.20
CA LEU A 198 -12.75 9.00 -8.00
C LEU A 198 -12.09 7.64 -8.27
N LYS A 199 -10.77 7.54 -8.13
CA LYS A 199 -10.06 6.29 -8.37
C LYS A 199 -10.53 5.26 -7.34
N PRO A 200 -11.08 4.11 -7.78
CA PRO A 200 -11.45 3.05 -6.87
C PRO A 200 -10.20 2.39 -6.31
N THR A 201 -10.13 2.28 -4.99
CA THR A 201 -8.97 1.75 -4.25
C THR A 201 -9.43 0.66 -3.30
N ILE A 202 -8.62 -0.38 -3.14
CA ILE A 202 -8.84 -1.45 -2.17
C ILE A 202 -7.78 -1.35 -1.09
N PHE A 203 -8.23 -1.43 0.16
CA PHE A 203 -7.42 -1.63 1.35
C PHE A 203 -7.64 -3.07 1.82
N LYS A 204 -6.81 -3.99 1.35
CA LYS A 204 -6.90 -5.40 1.71
C LYS A 204 -6.37 -5.59 3.13
N SER A 205 -7.13 -6.23 4.01
CA SER A 205 -6.75 -6.38 5.42
C SER A 205 -7.22 -7.69 6.03
N ASN A 206 -6.75 -7.99 7.25
CA ASN A 206 -7.31 -9.07 8.07
C ASN A 206 -8.55 -8.68 8.87
N ILE A 207 -8.97 -7.41 8.82
CA ILE A 207 -10.16 -6.89 9.49
C ILE A 207 -11.08 -6.18 8.50
N GLU A 208 -12.37 -6.09 8.81
CA GLU A 208 -13.29 -5.25 8.06
C GLU A 208 -13.11 -3.78 8.47
N LEU A 209 -12.93 -2.89 7.49
CA LEU A 209 -12.64 -1.47 7.71
C LEU A 209 -13.84 -0.56 7.46
N ASN A 210 -15.01 -1.10 7.05
CA ASN A 210 -16.26 -0.36 6.85
C ASN A 210 -16.16 1.01 6.15
N LEU A 211 -15.19 1.15 5.23
CA LEU A 211 -14.84 2.43 4.61
C LEU A 211 -15.98 3.06 3.82
N LYS A 212 -16.02 4.39 3.79
CA LYS A 212 -16.99 5.17 2.99
C LYS A 212 -16.86 4.81 1.52
N LYS A 213 -18.01 4.67 0.85
CA LYS A 213 -18.11 4.33 -0.59
C LYS A 213 -18.87 5.38 -1.40
N ASN A 214 -19.26 6.48 -0.75
CA ASN A 214 -20.05 7.54 -1.34
C ASN A 214 -19.24 8.23 -2.44
N ARG A 215 -19.79 8.35 -3.65
CA ARG A 215 -19.13 9.06 -4.74
C ARG A 215 -19.66 10.50 -4.77
N PRO A 216 -18.85 11.51 -4.44
CA PRO A 216 -19.29 12.91 -4.58
C PRO A 216 -19.59 13.23 -6.04
N SER A 217 -20.51 14.17 -6.26
CA SER A 217 -20.98 14.58 -7.60
C SER A 217 -19.96 15.40 -8.37
N LYS A 218 -19.03 16.06 -7.68
CA LYS A 218 -17.89 16.79 -8.25
C LYS A 218 -16.60 16.21 -7.70
N THR A 219 -15.61 15.99 -8.57
CA THR A 219 -14.26 15.57 -8.17
C THR A 219 -13.21 16.23 -9.04
N ASN A 220 -11.99 16.32 -8.52
CA ASN A 220 -10.87 16.87 -9.23
C ASN A 220 -10.27 15.86 -10.24
N SER A 221 -10.80 15.83 -11.46
CA SER A 221 -10.25 15.03 -12.56
C SER A 221 -8.81 15.46 -12.95
N ASN A 222 -8.43 16.70 -12.65
CA ASN A 222 -7.09 17.24 -12.92
C ASN A 222 -6.02 16.71 -11.95
N HIS A 223 -6.42 16.22 -10.77
CA HIS A 223 -5.50 15.59 -9.80
C HIS A 223 -4.61 14.52 -10.46
N MET A 224 -5.19 13.71 -11.36
CA MET A 224 -4.46 12.65 -12.08
C MET A 224 -3.69 13.13 -13.31
N ALA A 225 -4.08 14.27 -13.90
CA ALA A 225 -3.59 14.74 -15.19
C ALA A 225 -2.39 15.70 -15.09
N LYS A 226 -2.22 16.39 -13.95
CA LYS A 226 -1.20 17.45 -13.79
C LYS A 226 -0.25 17.27 -12.59
N GLY A 227 -0.46 16.25 -11.75
CA GLY A 227 0.35 16.01 -10.56
C GLY A 227 1.61 15.17 -10.83
N SER A 228 2.65 15.40 -10.02
CA SER A 228 3.81 14.49 -9.90
C SER A 228 3.34 13.08 -9.49
N TYR A 229 4.19 12.06 -9.67
CA TYR A 229 3.89 10.71 -9.15
C TYR A 229 3.60 10.74 -7.64
N SER A 230 4.34 11.56 -6.88
CA SER A 230 4.17 11.68 -5.43
C SER A 230 2.76 12.18 -5.06
N LEU A 231 2.28 13.26 -5.70
CA LEU A 231 0.91 13.77 -5.47
C LEU A 231 -0.16 12.75 -5.89
N ARG A 232 0.04 12.02 -6.99
CA ARG A 232 -0.93 11.03 -7.46
C ARG A 232 -1.01 9.77 -6.60
N SER A 233 0.02 9.51 -5.79
CA SER A 233 0.08 8.38 -4.86
C SER A 233 -0.32 8.77 -3.43
N ALA A 234 -0.52 10.07 -3.15
CA ALA A 234 -1.01 10.52 -1.86
C ALA A 234 -2.37 9.89 -1.51
N ILE A 235 -2.56 9.62 -0.22
CA ILE A 235 -3.78 9.07 0.34
C ILE A 235 -4.45 10.17 1.18
N PRO A 236 -5.78 10.38 1.07
CA PRO A 236 -6.48 11.37 1.88
C PRO A 236 -6.25 11.15 3.38
N LEU A 237 -5.96 12.24 4.08
CA LEU A 237 -5.69 12.22 5.51
C LEU A 237 -6.84 11.59 6.31
N ASN A 238 -8.08 12.03 6.03
CA ASN A 238 -9.26 11.54 6.71
C ASN A 238 -9.55 10.06 6.45
N LEU A 239 -9.06 9.49 5.34
CA LEU A 239 -9.19 8.06 5.06
C LEU A 239 -8.24 7.23 5.94
N ILE A 240 -6.99 7.67 6.10
CA ILE A 240 -6.04 6.98 6.99
C ILE A 240 -6.50 7.09 8.45
N ASN A 241 -7.06 8.22 8.87
CA ASN A 241 -7.62 8.37 10.21
C ASN A 241 -8.76 7.36 10.46
N ASP A 242 -9.67 7.20 9.50
CA ASP A 242 -10.79 6.24 9.59
C ASP A 242 -10.27 4.78 9.67
N ILE A 243 -9.25 4.45 8.89
CA ILE A 243 -8.55 3.15 8.99
C ILE A 243 -7.94 2.97 10.39
N MET A 244 -7.27 4.00 10.93
CA MET A 244 -6.64 3.94 12.25
C MET A 244 -7.67 3.74 13.37
N ILE A 245 -8.84 4.38 13.31
CA ILE A 245 -9.94 4.16 14.26
C ILE A 245 -10.31 2.67 14.29
N HIS A 246 -10.58 2.07 13.13
CA HIS A 246 -10.94 0.65 13.07
C HIS A 246 -9.81 -0.29 13.51
N CYS A 247 -8.56 0.02 13.19
CA CYS A 247 -7.41 -0.73 13.68
C CYS A 247 -7.33 -0.72 15.21
N VAL A 248 -7.47 0.46 15.83
CA VAL A 248 -7.37 0.62 17.28
C VAL A 248 -8.55 -0.04 18.00
N GLU A 249 -9.78 0.14 17.49
CA GLU A 249 -10.96 -0.55 18.00
C GLU A 249 -10.79 -2.07 18.00
N TYR A 250 -10.24 -2.62 16.92
CA TYR A 250 -9.96 -4.05 16.81
C TYR A 250 -8.93 -4.51 17.84
N ILE A 251 -7.83 -3.76 17.99
CA ILE A 251 -6.78 -4.08 18.97
C ILE A 251 -7.34 -4.03 20.40
N ASN A 252 -8.13 -3.02 20.75
CA ASN A 252 -8.71 -2.90 22.08
C ASN A 252 -9.65 -4.07 22.38
N LYS A 253 -10.56 -4.41 21.46
CA LYS A 253 -11.45 -5.59 21.60
C LYS A 253 -10.65 -6.89 21.73
N PHE A 254 -9.60 -7.04 20.94
CA PHE A 254 -8.73 -8.23 21.01
C PHE A 254 -8.08 -8.37 22.39
N GLU A 255 -7.59 -7.27 22.98
CA GLU A 255 -6.98 -7.27 24.31
C GLU A 255 -8.02 -7.46 25.43
N GLU A 256 -9.24 -6.92 25.30
CA GLU A 256 -10.35 -7.16 26.24
C GLU A 256 -10.71 -8.66 26.33
N ILE A 257 -10.89 -9.30 25.16
CA ILE A 257 -11.17 -10.73 25.05
C ILE A 257 -10.02 -11.54 25.67
N LYS A 258 -8.77 -11.19 25.34
CA LYS A 258 -7.58 -11.88 25.88
C LYS A 258 -7.47 -11.75 27.39
N ASN A 259 -7.88 -10.63 27.96
CA ASN A 259 -7.85 -10.36 29.40
C ASN A 259 -9.11 -10.84 30.14
N GLY A 260 -10.01 -11.57 29.48
CA GLY A 260 -11.21 -12.15 30.09
C GLY A 260 -12.26 -11.14 30.52
N LYS A 261 -12.20 -9.90 30.02
CA LYS A 261 -13.24 -8.88 30.24
C LYS A 261 -14.28 -9.02 29.13
N LYS A 262 -15.45 -9.56 29.48
CA LYS A 262 -16.64 -9.56 28.62
C LYS A 262 -17.42 -8.26 28.80
#